data_AF-A0A846NNB8-F1
#
_entry.id   AF-A0A846NNB8-F1
#
_cell.length_a   1.000
_cell.length_b   1.000
_cell.length_c   1.000
_cell.angle_alpha   90.00
_cell.angle_beta   90.00
_cell.angle_gamma   90.00
#
_symmetry.space_group_name_H-M   'P 1'
#
loop_
_entity.id
_entity.type
_entity.pdbx_description
1 polymer ?
#
loop_
_entity_poly.entity_id
_entity_poly.type
_entity_poly.pdbx_seq_one_letter_code
_entity_poly.pdbx_strand_id
1 'polypeptide(L)'
;MKMVKVVEAKHFSDRVWFRAEQLNRSNGLGWKLAVLAFLAEKILRNGHTLPRGVVDQLRLAKAKIVSGCYSHCELECELNQLEAKLFSVIVELGSEEVDRGLDLLSKAASGEITEGDINHSIVQPIISDCTTNPCSC
;
A
#
# COMPACT_ATOMS: atom_id res chain seq x y z
N MET A 1 4.67 -20.61 16.89
CA MET A 1 3.91 -19.33 16.88
C MET A 1 4.05 -18.53 15.57
N LYS A 2 4.06 -19.19 14.38
CA LYS A 2 4.17 -18.50 13.06
C LYS A 2 2.82 -18.24 12.38
N MET A 3 1.75 -18.95 12.75
CA MET A 3 0.46 -18.88 12.04
C MET A 3 -0.30 -17.57 12.24
N VAL A 4 -0.23 -16.93 13.42
CA VAL A 4 -1.01 -15.71 13.71
C VAL A 4 -0.59 -14.53 12.83
N LYS A 5 0.73 -14.35 12.62
CA LYS A 5 1.27 -13.24 11.82
C LYS A 5 1.00 -13.37 10.32
N VAL A 6 0.91 -14.60 9.81
CA VAL A 6 0.56 -14.88 8.40
C VAL A 6 -0.91 -14.55 8.14
N VAL A 7 -1.80 -14.78 9.11
CA VAL A 7 -3.21 -14.40 9.00
C VAL A 7 -3.37 -12.88 8.99
N GLU A 8 -2.61 -12.14 9.81
CA GLU A 8 -2.61 -10.67 9.78
C GLU A 8 -2.11 -10.10 8.45
N ALA A 9 -1.02 -10.65 7.89
CA ALA A 9 -0.52 -10.22 6.58
C ALA A 9 -1.51 -10.50 5.44
N LYS A 10 -2.18 -11.67 5.48
CA LYS A 10 -3.21 -12.02 4.48
C LYS A 10 -4.43 -11.11 4.59
N HIS A 11 -4.92 -10.89 5.80
CA HIS A 11 -6.05 -10.00 6.05
C HIS A 11 -5.70 -8.52 5.83
N PHE A 12 -4.43 -8.13 5.93
CA PHE A 12 -3.93 -6.83 5.52
C PHE A 12 -3.98 -6.69 4.00
N SER A 13 -3.43 -7.67 3.27
CA SER A 13 -3.42 -7.70 1.81
C SER A 13 -4.85 -7.60 1.25
N ASP A 14 -5.78 -8.47 1.68
CA ASP A 14 -7.18 -8.44 1.22
C ASP A 14 -7.87 -7.07 1.36
N ARG A 15 -7.48 -6.29 2.38
CA ARG A 15 -8.13 -5.02 2.74
C ARG A 15 -7.44 -3.79 2.15
N VAL A 16 -6.17 -3.91 1.76
CA VAL A 16 -5.36 -2.79 1.26
C VAL A 16 -5.09 -2.94 -0.24
N TRP A 17 -5.19 -4.14 -0.82
CA TRP A 17 -4.73 -4.42 -2.18
C TRP A 17 -5.29 -3.53 -3.28
N PHE A 18 -4.47 -3.29 -4.30
CA PHE A 18 -4.74 -2.38 -5.41
C PHE A 18 -4.63 -3.13 -6.74
N ARG A 19 -5.49 -2.80 -7.71
CA ARG A 19 -5.15 -2.99 -9.12
C ARG A 19 -4.31 -1.80 -9.54
N ALA A 20 -3.06 -2.00 -9.94
CA ALA A 20 -2.19 -0.89 -10.30
C ALA A 20 -2.73 -0.12 -11.52
N GLU A 21 -3.47 -0.80 -12.39
CA GLU A 21 -4.23 -0.20 -13.49
C GLU A 21 -5.23 0.90 -13.06
N GLN A 22 -5.84 0.80 -11.86
CA GLN A 22 -6.73 1.86 -11.34
C GLN A 22 -5.95 3.04 -10.73
N LEU A 23 -4.75 2.79 -10.23
CA LEU A 23 -3.89 3.80 -9.60
C LEU A 23 -3.08 4.61 -10.62
N ASN A 24 -2.85 4.06 -11.81
CA ASN A 24 -2.05 4.66 -12.88
C ASN A 24 -2.64 5.99 -13.42
N ARG A 25 -3.90 6.29 -13.11
CA ARG A 25 -4.55 7.58 -13.46
C ARG A 25 -4.14 8.75 -12.56
N SER A 26 -3.42 8.50 -11.47
CA SER A 26 -3.15 9.50 -10.42
C SER A 26 -1.65 9.81 -10.29
N ASN A 27 -1.07 10.54 -11.25
CA ASN A 27 0.19 11.30 -11.19
C ASN A 27 1.32 10.73 -10.30
N GLY A 28 1.61 9.42 -10.34
CA GLY A 28 2.62 8.77 -9.48
C GLY A 28 2.20 8.57 -8.01
N LEU A 29 1.26 9.34 -7.46
CA LEU A 29 0.72 9.16 -6.09
C LEU A 29 0.06 7.79 -5.90
N GLY A 30 -0.62 7.30 -6.92
CA GLY A 30 -1.19 5.95 -6.90
C GLY A 30 -0.11 4.88 -6.73
N TRP A 31 0.96 4.98 -7.50
CA TRP A 31 2.10 4.07 -7.38
C TRP A 31 2.82 4.20 -6.05
N LYS A 32 3.00 5.43 -5.55
CA LYS A 32 3.55 5.66 -4.21
C LYS A 32 2.73 4.93 -3.14
N LEU A 33 1.40 5.03 -3.21
CA LEU A 33 0.53 4.29 -2.29
C LEU A 33 0.70 2.77 -2.41
N ALA A 34 0.82 2.23 -3.63
CA ALA A 34 1.06 0.80 -3.85
C ALA A 34 2.38 0.33 -3.22
N VAL A 35 3.46 1.09 -3.40
CA VAL A 35 4.77 0.80 -2.79
C VAL A 35 4.67 0.83 -1.26
N LEU A 36 4.02 1.83 -0.68
CA LEU A 36 3.87 1.93 0.77
C LEU A 36 3.09 0.74 1.36
N ALA A 37 2.05 0.27 0.66
CA ALA A 37 1.33 -0.92 1.09
C ALA A 37 2.16 -2.20 0.96
N PHE A 38 2.96 -2.33 -0.11
CA PHE A 38 3.89 -3.44 -0.26
C PHE A 38 4.92 -3.46 0.87
N LEU A 39 5.51 -2.31 1.21
CA LEU A 39 6.44 -2.20 2.32
C LEU A 39 5.79 -2.56 3.66
N ALA A 40 4.55 -2.11 3.89
CA ALA A 40 3.79 -2.48 5.07
C ALA A 40 3.56 -4.00 5.18
N GLU A 41 3.21 -4.65 4.07
CA GLU A 41 3.07 -6.10 4.01
C GLU A 41 4.41 -6.80 4.30
N LYS A 42 5.51 -6.28 3.76
CA LYS A 42 6.86 -6.83 3.96
C LYS A 42 7.30 -6.75 5.42
N ILE A 43 7.00 -5.65 6.12
CA ILE A 43 7.23 -5.50 7.56
C ILE A 43 6.48 -6.61 8.33
N LEU A 44 5.20 -6.82 8.02
CA LEU A 44 4.38 -7.87 8.65
C LEU A 44 4.92 -9.28 8.38
N ARG A 45 5.35 -9.56 7.14
CA ARG A 45 5.92 -10.87 6.75
C ARG A 45 7.22 -11.18 7.47
N ASN A 46 8.05 -10.18 7.73
CA ASN A 46 9.26 -10.32 8.54
C ASN A 46 8.98 -10.40 10.05
N GLY A 47 7.71 -10.32 10.44
CA GLY A 47 7.27 -10.52 11.81
C GLY A 47 7.36 -9.27 12.70
N HIS A 48 7.64 -8.11 12.11
CA HIS A 48 7.56 -6.82 12.77
C HIS A 48 6.10 -6.33 12.79
N THR A 49 5.80 -5.44 13.73
CA THR A 49 4.47 -4.83 13.86
C THR A 49 4.45 -3.48 13.16
N LEU A 50 3.35 -3.17 12.48
CA LEU A 50 3.17 -1.85 11.89
C LEU A 50 2.92 -0.78 12.97
N PRO A 51 3.41 0.46 12.78
CA PRO A 51 3.02 1.58 13.62
C PRO A 51 1.51 1.79 13.63
N ARG A 52 0.98 2.29 14.76
CA ARG A 52 -0.46 2.50 14.92
C ARG A 52 -1.03 3.42 13.83
N GLY A 53 -2.18 3.03 13.30
CA GLY A 53 -2.93 3.81 12.31
C GLY A 53 -2.41 3.71 10.88
N VAL A 54 -1.28 3.05 10.61
CA VAL A 54 -0.75 2.90 9.23
C VAL A 54 -1.76 2.21 8.32
N VAL A 55 -2.42 1.16 8.78
CA VAL A 55 -3.42 0.42 8.00
C VAL A 55 -4.61 1.32 7.63
N ASP A 56 -5.11 2.10 8.58
CA ASP A 56 -6.26 2.97 8.35
C ASP A 56 -5.90 4.17 7.47
N GLN A 57 -4.70 4.70 7.61
CA GLN A 57 -4.16 5.74 6.75
C GLN A 57 -3.98 5.25 5.30
N LEU A 58 -3.46 4.02 5.08
CA LEU A 58 -3.37 3.41 3.74
C LEU A 58 -4.75 3.23 3.10
N ARG A 59 -5.76 2.82 3.88
CA ARG A 59 -7.14 2.70 3.40
C ARG A 59 -7.77 4.05 3.07
N LEU A 60 -7.54 5.06 3.90
CA LEU A 60 -8.06 6.40 3.67
C LEU A 60 -7.44 7.00 2.40
N ALA A 61 -6.12 6.90 2.25
CA ALA A 61 -5.41 7.33 1.04
C ALA A 61 -5.94 6.60 -0.21
N LYS A 62 -6.19 5.29 -0.11
CA LYS A 62 -6.84 4.52 -1.18
C LYS A 62 -8.22 5.08 -1.53
N ALA A 63 -9.07 5.30 -0.53
CA ALA A 63 -10.42 5.83 -0.74
C ALA A 63 -10.38 7.21 -1.40
N LYS A 64 -9.46 8.08 -0.98
CA LYS A 64 -9.21 9.39 -1.61
C LYS A 64 -8.82 9.24 -3.08
N ILE A 65 -7.82 8.41 -3.39
CA ILE A 65 -7.36 8.19 -4.78
C ILE A 65 -8.48 7.64 -5.66
N VAL A 66 -9.17 6.59 -5.20
CA VAL A 66 -10.25 5.93 -5.97
C VAL A 66 -11.45 6.85 -6.17
N SER A 67 -11.82 7.64 -5.16
CA SER A 67 -12.92 8.60 -5.27
C SER A 67 -12.57 9.85 -6.09
N GLY A 68 -11.28 10.12 -6.32
CA GLY A 68 -10.82 11.37 -6.93
C GLY A 68 -11.03 12.62 -6.06
N CYS A 69 -11.55 12.47 -4.84
CA CYS A 69 -11.91 13.57 -3.96
C CYS A 69 -10.75 13.88 -2.99
N TYR A 70 -9.75 14.60 -3.49
CA TYR A 70 -8.59 15.04 -2.69
C TYR A 70 -7.89 16.23 -3.34
N SER A 71 -7.14 16.99 -2.54
CA SER A 71 -6.12 17.88 -3.10
C SER A 71 -4.79 17.13 -3.23
N HIS A 72 -4.06 17.36 -4.32
CA HIS A 72 -2.79 16.67 -4.58
C HIS A 72 -1.80 16.85 -3.43
N CYS A 73 -1.61 18.08 -2.95
CA CYS A 73 -0.67 18.39 -1.87
C CYS A 73 -1.05 17.75 -0.54
N GLU A 74 -2.34 17.65 -0.22
CA GLU A 74 -2.81 16.98 1.00
C GLU A 74 -2.52 15.49 0.95
N LEU A 75 -2.89 14.83 -0.15
CA LEU A 75 -2.64 13.39 -0.30
C LEU A 75 -1.14 13.09 -0.31
N GLU A 76 -0.34 13.91 -1.00
CA GLU A 76 1.11 13.78 -1.01
C GLU A 76 1.71 13.92 0.40
N CYS A 77 1.24 14.88 1.20
CA CYS A 77 1.64 15.03 2.60
C CYS A 77 1.27 13.80 3.44
N GLU A 78 0.06 13.25 3.27
CA GLU A 78 -0.37 12.03 3.96
C GLU A 78 0.49 10.82 3.59
N LEU A 79 0.82 10.66 2.30
CA LEU A 79 1.68 9.58 1.82
C LEU A 79 3.13 9.75 2.34
N ASN A 80 3.64 10.97 2.43
CA ASN A 80 4.97 11.24 3.02
C ASN A 80 5.01 10.91 4.53
N GLN A 81 3.93 11.18 5.26
CA GLN A 81 3.82 10.78 6.66
C GLN A 81 3.77 9.26 6.84
N LEU A 82 3.04 8.57 5.95
CA LEU A 82 3.00 7.11 5.90
C LEU A 82 4.38 6.52 5.60
N GLU A 83 5.08 7.08 4.62
CA GLU A 83 6.46 6.74 4.27
C GLU A 83 7.38 6.83 5.49
N ALA A 84 7.40 7.98 6.16
CA ALA A 84 8.24 8.18 7.34
C ALA A 84 7.95 7.14 8.44
N LYS A 85 6.67 6.83 8.69
CA LYS A 85 6.27 5.79 9.66
C LYS A 85 6.77 4.41 9.25
N LEU A 86 6.63 4.03 7.99
CA LEU A 86 7.09 2.74 7.50
C LEU A 86 8.61 2.63 7.53
N PHE A 87 9.33 3.66 7.09
CA PHE A 87 10.78 3.68 7.10
C PHE A 87 11.37 3.63 8.51
N SER A 88 10.68 4.17 9.52
CA SER A 88 11.10 4.00 10.92
C SER A 88 11.20 2.53 11.36
N VAL A 89 10.45 1.63 10.70
CA VAL A 89 10.49 0.19 10.96
C VAL A 89 11.33 -0.56 9.92
N ILE A 90 11.36 -0.12 8.66
CA ILE A 90 12.18 -0.76 7.61
C ILE A 90 13.66 -0.70 7.96
N VAL A 91 14.13 0.36 8.63
CA VAL A 91 15.52 0.45 9.11
C VAL A 91 15.88 -0.73 10.02
N GLU A 92 14.92 -1.30 10.77
CA GLU A 92 15.14 -2.50 11.60
C GLU A 92 15.31 -3.79 10.77
N LEU A 93 14.83 -3.80 9.51
CA LEU A 93 14.95 -4.94 8.60
C LEU A 93 16.31 -5.00 7.90
N GLY A 94 17.10 -3.92 7.97
CA GLY A 94 18.45 -3.82 7.41
C GLY A 94 18.57 -2.85 6.22
N SER A 95 19.81 -2.45 5.91
CA SER A 95 20.10 -1.43 4.89
C SER A 95 19.64 -1.83 3.49
N GLU A 96 19.76 -3.11 3.13
CA GLU A 96 19.29 -3.60 1.83
C GLU A 96 17.78 -3.38 1.63
N GLU A 97 17.00 -3.49 2.70
CA GLU A 97 15.55 -3.31 2.67
C GLU A 97 15.16 -1.82 2.59
N VAL A 98 15.96 -0.96 3.21
CA VAL A 98 15.86 0.50 3.04
C VAL A 98 16.14 0.89 1.59
N ASP A 99 17.25 0.42 1.01
CA ASP A 99 17.65 0.74 -0.36
C ASP A 99 16.60 0.27 -1.37
N ARG A 100 16.09 -0.96 -1.22
CA ARG A 100 15.00 -1.48 -2.04
C ARG A 100 13.72 -0.65 -1.91
N GLY A 101 13.37 -0.22 -0.70
CA GLY A 101 12.20 0.63 -0.49
C GLY A 101 12.33 1.98 -1.18
N LEU A 102 13.52 2.61 -1.11
CA LEU A 102 13.80 3.89 -1.75
C LEU A 102 13.84 3.76 -3.29
N ASP A 103 14.39 2.66 -3.82
CA ASP A 103 14.38 2.38 -5.27
C ASP A 103 12.94 2.30 -5.79
N LEU A 104 12.07 1.55 -5.11
CA LEU A 104 10.66 1.44 -5.48
C LEU A 104 9.93 2.79 -5.44
N LEU A 105 10.17 3.60 -4.41
CA LEU A 105 9.58 4.94 -4.32
C LEU A 105 10.10 5.89 -5.40
N SER A 106 11.38 5.77 -5.75
CA SER A 106 12.00 6.57 -6.82
C SER A 106 11.39 6.21 -8.18
N LYS A 107 11.24 4.92 -8.47
CA LYS A 107 10.53 4.43 -9.67
C LYS A 107 9.07 4.88 -9.72
N ALA A 108 8.39 4.90 -8.57
CA ALA A 108 7.01 5.40 -8.48
C ALA A 108 6.92 6.89 -8.80
N ALA A 109 7.90 7.68 -8.35
CA ALA A 109 7.97 9.12 -8.63
C ALA A 109 8.39 9.42 -10.09
N SER A 110 9.28 8.62 -10.69
CA SER A 110 9.70 8.79 -12.09
C SER A 110 8.69 8.27 -13.11
N GLY A 111 7.70 7.49 -12.67
CA GLY A 111 6.72 6.84 -13.54
C GLY A 111 7.27 5.60 -14.25
N GLU A 112 8.43 5.09 -13.82
CA GLU A 112 9.09 3.91 -14.38
C GLU A 112 8.67 2.61 -13.67
N ILE A 113 7.95 2.73 -12.55
CA ILE A 113 7.48 1.56 -11.80
C ILE A 113 6.45 0.76 -12.59
N THR A 114 6.52 -0.56 -12.43
CA THR A 114 5.60 -1.51 -13.02
C THR A 114 5.02 -2.46 -11.96
N GLU A 115 3.96 -3.18 -12.31
CA GLU A 115 3.42 -4.26 -11.45
C GLU A 115 4.47 -5.34 -11.18
N GLY A 116 5.43 -5.55 -12.08
CA GLY A 116 6.51 -6.53 -11.89
C GLY A 116 7.52 -6.15 -10.81
N ASP A 117 7.68 -4.85 -10.51
CA ASP A 117 8.58 -4.37 -9.45
C ASP A 117 8.04 -4.69 -8.05
N ILE A 118 6.72 -4.84 -7.92
CA ILE A 118 6.04 -5.13 -6.67
C ILE A 118 5.52 -6.56 -6.72
N ASN A 119 6.27 -7.53 -6.16
CA ASN A 119 5.89 -8.94 -6.29
C ASN A 119 4.54 -9.25 -5.61
N HIS A 120 3.50 -9.44 -6.44
CA HIS A 120 2.10 -9.67 -6.10
C HIS A 120 1.75 -11.12 -5.72
N SER A 121 2.72 -12.01 -5.53
CA SER A 121 2.51 -13.47 -5.60
C SER A 121 1.55 -14.12 -4.59
N ILE A 122 0.97 -13.43 -3.60
CA ILE A 122 0.08 -14.10 -2.64
C ILE A 122 -1.03 -13.18 -2.16
N VAL A 123 -2.06 -12.96 -2.98
CA VAL A 123 -3.48 -12.93 -2.58
C VAL A 123 -4.29 -12.95 -3.86
N GLN A 124 -5.09 -14.01 -4.05
CA GLN A 124 -6.13 -14.00 -5.08
C GLN A 124 -7.19 -13.00 -4.65
N PRO A 125 -7.65 -12.09 -5.53
CA PRO A 125 -8.77 -11.22 -5.20
C PRO A 125 -9.97 -12.10 -4.88
N ILE A 126 -10.49 -11.99 -3.65
CA ILE A 126 -11.87 -12.42 -3.40
C ILE A 126 -12.73 -11.38 -4.10
N ILE A 127 -13.16 -11.71 -5.32
CA ILE A 127 -14.21 -10.99 -6.03
C ILE A 127 -15.50 -11.25 -5.25
N SER A 128 -15.78 -10.42 -4.25
CA SER A 128 -17.15 -10.25 -3.78
C SER A 128 -17.78 -9.23 -4.72
N ASP A 129 -18.47 -9.76 -5.73
CA ASP A 129 -19.35 -9.00 -6.60
C ASP A 129 -20.31 -8.17 -5.72
N CYS A 130 -20.13 -6.85 -5.72
CA CYS A 130 -21.14 -5.93 -5.21
C CYS A 130 -22.24 -5.76 -6.26
N THR A 131 -22.89 -6.85 -6.66
CA THR A 131 -24.11 -6.84 -7.49
C THR A 131 -25.28 -7.31 -6.64
N THR A 132 -25.69 -6.53 -5.64
CA THR A 132 -27.05 -6.59 -5.06
C THR A 132 -27.27 -5.45 -4.07
N ASN A 133 -27.34 -4.22 -4.59
CA ASN A 133 -28.44 -3.29 -4.28
C ASN A 133 -28.16 -1.98 -5.03
N PRO A 134 -29.01 -1.56 -5.97
CA PRO A 134 -28.93 -0.20 -6.48
C PRO A 134 -29.15 0.75 -5.29
N CYS A 135 -28.23 1.69 -5.08
CA CYS A 135 -28.47 2.84 -4.25
C CYS A 135 -29.79 3.48 -4.71
N SER A 136 -30.78 3.53 -3.82
CA SER A 136 -31.94 4.40 -3.99
C SER A 136 -31.58 5.74 -3.35
N CYS A 137 -31.70 6.81 -4.13
CA CYS A 137 -31.63 8.19 -3.65
C CYS A 137 -32.88 8.53 -2.83
#